data_AF-A0A3P7DMK7-F1
#
_entry.id   AF-A0A3P7DMK7-F1
#
_cell.length_a   1.000
_cell.length_b   1.000
_cell.length_c   1.000
_cell.angle_alpha   90.00
_cell.angle_beta   90.00
_cell.angle_gamma   90.00
#
_symmetry.space_group_name_H-M   'P 1'
#
loop_
_entity.id
_entity.type
_entity.pdbx_description
1 polymer ?
#
loop_
_entity_poly.entity_id
_entity_poly.type
_entity_poly.pdbx_seq_one_letter_code
_entity_poly.pdbx_strand_id
1 'polypeptide(L)'
;MENLLTAVFYVFSKFVVRTAQTSNLLFFSPCTFPSPLYEPLQFRSHCNLMPHLPFICDLHQQLSDSGSTVILDAFEKLKSVLVRNDSSLSLGILIVRQLAPPASSSVVYSNKYEYGCLFEDECIHMDAEKIQQFVISARTFVKIYASTLYKRWFLEDKTYNQPNILAIIILDGLVNDVRKLPYVKIYTGLSVLMTRTNINIAQRL
;
A
#
# COMPACT_ATOMS: atom_id res chain seq x y z
N MET A 1 12.57 15.89 2.70
CA MET A 1 11.44 14.99 3.07
C MET A 1 10.12 15.74 3.14
N GLU A 2 10.07 16.94 3.73
CA GLU A 2 8.84 17.78 3.80
C GLU A 2 8.16 18.00 2.44
N ASN A 3 8.91 18.31 1.39
CA ASN A 3 8.32 18.51 0.06
C ASN A 3 7.66 17.24 -0.52
N LEU A 4 8.24 16.06 -0.25
CA LEU A 4 7.74 14.80 -0.77
C LEU A 4 6.48 14.37 -0.02
N LEU A 5 6.46 14.51 1.31
CA LEU A 5 5.26 14.22 2.10
C LEU A 5 4.11 15.17 1.72
N THR A 6 4.39 16.47 1.63
CA THR A 6 3.42 17.49 1.21
C THR A 6 2.87 17.21 -0.19
N ALA A 7 3.74 16.80 -1.13
CA ALA A 7 3.32 16.36 -2.47
C ALA A 7 2.34 15.18 -2.41
N VAL A 8 2.63 14.16 -1.59
CA VAL A 8 1.73 13.00 -1.41
C VAL A 8 0.39 13.42 -0.80
N PHE A 9 0.38 14.26 0.23
CA PHE A 9 -0.87 14.77 0.80
C PHE A 9 -1.68 15.60 -0.20
N TYR A 10 -1.02 16.39 -1.05
CA TYR A 10 -1.69 17.13 -2.11
C TYR A 10 -2.36 16.20 -3.12
N VAL A 11 -1.66 15.16 -3.56
CA VAL A 11 -2.21 14.12 -4.45
C VAL A 11 -3.41 13.42 -3.78
N PHE A 12 -3.27 13.02 -2.51
CA PHE A 12 -4.36 12.41 -1.74
C PHE A 12 -5.60 13.29 -1.61
N SER A 13 -5.44 14.62 -1.49
CA SER A 13 -6.57 15.54 -1.41
C SER A 13 -7.49 15.53 -2.63
N LYS A 14 -7.05 14.90 -3.73
CA LYS A 14 -7.78 14.78 -5.00
C LYS A 14 -8.49 13.44 -5.16
N PHE A 15 -8.30 12.49 -4.25
CA PHE A 15 -8.92 11.18 -4.35
C PHE A 15 -10.42 11.30 -4.11
N VAL A 16 -11.19 10.79 -5.07
CA VAL A 16 -12.62 10.56 -4.94
C VAL A 16 -12.83 9.06 -5.16
N VAL A 17 -13.40 8.42 -4.14
CA VAL A 17 -13.59 6.98 -4.13
C VAL A 17 -15.06 6.69 -4.38
N ARG A 18 -15.34 5.65 -5.17
CA ARG A 18 -16.68 5.12 -5.40
C ARG A 18 -17.11 4.27 -4.21
N THR A 19 -18.36 4.40 -3.80
CA THR A 19 -19.04 3.46 -2.91
C THR A 19 -19.53 2.21 -3.67
N ALA A 20 -18.76 1.73 -4.64
CA ALA A 20 -19.17 0.61 -5.49
C ALA A 20 -18.79 -0.73 -4.84
N GLN A 21 -19.79 -1.61 -4.68
CA GLN A 21 -19.54 -3.00 -4.33
C GLN A 21 -18.94 -3.73 -5.54
N THR A 22 -17.66 -4.07 -5.46
CA THR A 22 -17.04 -5.06 -6.34
C THR A 22 -17.42 -6.47 -5.85
N SER A 23 -18.06 -7.24 -6.73
CA SER A 23 -18.25 -8.69 -6.54
C SER A 23 -16.91 -9.41 -6.72
N ASN A 24 -16.66 -10.44 -5.92
CA ASN A 24 -15.41 -11.24 -5.94
C ASN A 24 -14.13 -10.42 -5.67
N LEU A 25 -14.03 -9.84 -4.46
CA LEU A 25 -12.82 -9.16 -4.01
C LEU A 25 -11.61 -10.11 -4.03
N LEU A 26 -10.56 -9.71 -4.73
CA LEU A 26 -9.29 -10.42 -4.78
C LEU A 26 -8.46 -10.03 -3.55
N PHE A 27 -8.03 -11.02 -2.78
CA PHE A 27 -7.14 -10.79 -1.65
C PHE A 27 -5.76 -11.38 -1.95
N PHE A 28 -4.73 -10.61 -1.63
CA PHE A 28 -3.35 -11.05 -1.70
C PHE A 28 -2.73 -10.98 -0.31
N SER A 29 -1.86 -11.93 -0.02
CA SER A 29 -1.03 -11.90 1.18
C SER A 29 0.15 -10.94 0.97
N PRO A 30 0.88 -10.54 2.03
CA PRO A 30 2.08 -9.71 1.89
C PRO A 30 3.12 -10.25 0.89
N CYS A 31 3.31 -11.58 0.83
CA CYS A 31 4.32 -12.21 -0.02
C CYS A 31 3.84 -12.49 -1.45
N THR A 32 2.52 -12.49 -1.69
CA THR A 32 1.92 -12.81 -2.99
C THR A 32 1.38 -11.58 -3.70
N PHE A 33 1.37 -10.41 -3.06
CA PHE A 33 0.90 -9.19 -3.70
C PHE A 33 1.72 -8.87 -4.95
N PRO A 34 1.09 -8.69 -6.12
CA PRO A 34 1.79 -8.35 -7.35
C PRO A 34 2.25 -6.89 -7.31
N SER A 35 3.45 -6.60 -7.76
CA SER A 35 4.06 -5.27 -7.73
C SER A 35 4.77 -4.98 -9.06
N PRO A 36 5.24 -3.74 -9.29
CA PRO A 36 6.04 -3.43 -10.47
C PRO A 36 7.30 -4.30 -10.64
N LEU A 37 7.89 -4.76 -9.53
CA LEU A 37 9.11 -5.58 -9.54
C LEU A 37 8.82 -7.08 -9.46
N TYR A 38 7.73 -7.48 -8.79
CA TYR A 38 7.35 -8.88 -8.58
C TYR A 38 6.02 -9.16 -9.29
N GLU A 39 6.04 -10.05 -10.28
CA GLU A 39 4.86 -10.38 -11.10
C GLU A 39 4.26 -9.16 -11.86
N PRO A 40 5.06 -8.44 -12.66
CA PRO A 40 4.63 -7.19 -13.30
C PRO A 40 3.42 -7.34 -14.23
N LEU A 41 3.23 -8.52 -14.82
CA LEU A 41 2.06 -8.82 -15.65
C LEU A 41 0.77 -8.87 -14.82
N GLN A 42 0.80 -9.52 -13.66
CA GLN A 42 -0.34 -9.56 -12.74
C GLN A 42 -0.61 -8.19 -12.12
N PHE A 43 0.44 -7.41 -11.85
CA PHE A 43 0.29 -6.03 -11.40
C PHE A 43 -0.45 -5.20 -12.45
N ARG A 44 -0.09 -5.32 -13.74
CA ARG A 44 -0.79 -4.60 -14.80
C ARG A 44 -2.25 -5.04 -14.94
N SER A 45 -2.55 -6.33 -14.80
CA SER A 45 -3.91 -6.84 -14.97
C SER A 45 -4.84 -6.50 -13.81
N HIS A 46 -4.36 -6.57 -12.56
CA HIS A 46 -5.22 -6.43 -11.38
C HIS A 46 -5.16 -5.03 -10.74
N CYS A 47 -4.05 -4.32 -10.89
CA CYS A 47 -3.79 -3.07 -10.19
C CYS A 47 -3.82 -1.85 -11.12
N ASN A 48 -3.10 -1.91 -12.24
CA ASN A 48 -2.89 -0.75 -13.12
C ASN A 48 -3.94 -0.67 -14.24
N LEU A 49 -5.21 -0.56 -13.84
CA LEU A 49 -6.34 -0.45 -14.75
C LEU A 49 -6.43 0.92 -15.42
N MET A 50 -5.71 1.92 -14.89
CA MET A 50 -5.60 3.27 -15.42
C MET A 50 -4.15 3.54 -15.83
N PRO A 51 -3.75 3.23 -17.09
CA PRO A 51 -2.35 3.25 -17.51
C PRO A 51 -1.66 4.61 -17.36
N HIS A 52 -2.44 5.69 -17.31
CA HIS A 52 -1.95 7.05 -17.11
C HIS A 52 -1.56 7.35 -15.64
N LEU A 53 -1.89 6.47 -14.70
CA LEU A 53 -1.53 6.56 -13.28
C LEU A 53 -0.64 5.36 -12.86
N PRO A 54 0.57 5.21 -13.43
CA PRO A 54 1.41 4.03 -13.20
C PRO A 54 1.89 3.87 -11.74
N PHE A 55 1.74 4.90 -10.91
CA PHE A 55 2.05 4.88 -9.48
C PHE A 55 0.88 4.37 -8.62
N ILE A 56 -0.30 4.10 -9.20
CA ILE A 56 -1.48 3.64 -8.45
C ILE A 56 -1.80 2.18 -8.79
N CYS A 57 -1.98 1.37 -7.75
CA CYS A 57 -2.76 0.15 -7.81
C CYS A 57 -4.13 0.42 -7.20
N ASP A 58 -5.19 0.29 -7.99
CA ASP A 58 -6.56 0.28 -7.49
C ASP A 58 -7.15 -1.13 -7.55
N LEU A 59 -6.73 -1.97 -6.60
CA LEU A 59 -6.99 -3.41 -6.63
C LEU A 59 -8.49 -3.75 -6.68
N HIS A 60 -9.30 -2.96 -6.00
CA HIS A 60 -10.75 -3.19 -5.88
C HIS A 60 -11.57 -2.20 -6.71
N GLN A 61 -10.95 -1.47 -7.65
CA GLN A 61 -11.61 -0.53 -8.56
C GLN A 61 -12.46 0.51 -7.82
N GLN A 62 -11.90 1.05 -6.75
CA GLN A 62 -12.56 1.99 -5.87
C GLN A 62 -12.35 3.44 -6.30
N LEU A 63 -11.41 3.74 -7.21
CA LEU A 63 -11.21 5.09 -7.70
C LEU A 63 -12.30 5.48 -8.71
N SER A 64 -12.80 6.71 -8.63
CA SER A 64 -13.71 7.23 -9.65
C SER A 64 -12.96 7.63 -10.93
N ASP A 65 -13.58 7.44 -12.10
CA ASP A 65 -12.95 7.80 -13.38
C ASP A 65 -12.76 9.31 -13.45
N SER A 66 -13.72 10.09 -12.93
CA SER A 66 -13.59 11.54 -12.80
C SER A 66 -12.43 11.94 -11.88
N GLY A 67 -12.17 11.17 -10.82
CA GLY A 67 -11.04 11.39 -9.91
C GLY A 67 -9.68 11.13 -10.55
N SER A 68 -9.60 10.17 -11.48
CA SER A 68 -8.33 9.77 -12.12
C SER A 68 -7.62 10.92 -12.84
N THR A 69 -8.36 11.71 -13.62
CA THR A 69 -7.82 12.87 -14.35
C THR A 69 -7.30 13.96 -13.42
N VAL A 70 -8.02 14.23 -12.32
CA VAL A 70 -7.62 15.24 -11.32
C VAL A 70 -6.36 14.80 -10.58
N ILE A 71 -6.22 13.49 -10.32
CA ILE A 71 -5.02 12.92 -9.71
C ILE A 71 -3.82 13.03 -10.66
N LEU A 72 -4.02 12.76 -11.95
CA LEU A 72 -2.97 12.91 -12.96
C LEU A 72 -2.45 14.35 -13.01
N ASP A 73 -3.36 15.33 -13.08
CA ASP A 73 -2.98 16.75 -13.09
C ASP A 73 -2.21 17.16 -11.84
N ALA A 74 -2.60 16.60 -10.68
CA ALA A 74 -1.88 16.84 -9.42
C ALA A 74 -0.49 16.20 -9.43
N PHE A 75 -0.36 14.99 -9.98
CA PHE A 75 0.91 14.30 -10.11
C PHE A 75 1.86 15.03 -11.07
N GLU A 76 1.39 15.47 -12.24
CA GLU A 76 2.22 16.17 -13.23
C GLU A 76 2.77 17.49 -12.68
N LYS A 77 2.00 18.21 -11.84
CA LYS A 77 2.49 19.41 -11.12
C LYS A 77 3.64 19.11 -10.14
N LEU A 78 3.76 17.87 -9.68
CA LEU A 78 4.72 17.43 -8.66
C LEU A 78 5.78 16.48 -9.23
N LYS A 79 5.82 16.32 -10.55
CA LYS A 79 6.69 15.35 -11.24
C LYS A 79 8.16 15.50 -10.89
N SER A 80 8.66 16.74 -10.75
CA SER A 80 10.04 17.03 -10.36
C SER A 80 10.44 16.50 -8.97
N VAL A 81 9.45 16.19 -8.13
CA VAL A 81 9.65 15.66 -6.77
C VAL A 81 9.30 14.16 -6.69
N LEU A 82 8.40 13.67 -7.56
CA LEU A 82 7.88 12.30 -7.54
C LEU A 82 8.53 11.36 -8.56
N VAL A 83 9.25 11.90 -9.53
CA VAL A 83 10.02 11.15 -10.55
C VAL A 83 11.49 11.39 -10.29
N ARG A 84 12.23 10.28 -10.16
CA ARG A 84 13.68 10.29 -9.95
C ARG A 84 14.40 10.53 -11.28
N ASN A 85 15.69 10.87 -11.20
CA ASN A 85 16.51 11.15 -12.38
C ASN A 85 16.62 9.97 -13.36
N ASP A 86 16.48 8.74 -12.88
CA ASP A 86 16.44 7.51 -13.67
C ASP A 86 15.06 7.21 -14.26
N SER A 87 14.13 8.16 -14.19
CA SER A 87 12.70 8.03 -14.56
C SER A 87 11.91 7.02 -13.71
N SER A 88 12.47 6.49 -12.63
CA SER A 88 11.72 5.66 -11.70
C SER A 88 10.79 6.53 -10.83
N LEU A 89 9.66 5.94 -10.42
CA LEU A 89 8.69 6.61 -9.55
C LEU A 89 9.14 6.46 -8.10
N SER A 90 9.18 7.57 -7.36
CA SER A 90 9.40 7.55 -5.90
C SER A 90 8.09 7.42 -5.11
N LEU A 91 6.95 7.27 -5.78
CA LEU A 91 5.63 7.15 -5.18
C LEU A 91 4.93 5.89 -5.68
N GLY A 92 4.35 5.15 -4.75
CA GLY A 92 3.40 4.08 -4.98
C GLY A 92 2.19 4.30 -4.10
N ILE A 93 1.00 4.12 -4.65
CA ILE A 93 -0.27 4.20 -3.93
C ILE A 93 -1.03 2.90 -4.18
N LEU A 94 -1.36 2.19 -3.10
CA LEU A 94 -2.27 1.07 -3.11
C LEU A 94 -3.62 1.52 -2.56
N ILE A 95 -4.68 1.36 -3.34
CA ILE A 95 -6.07 1.52 -2.91
C ILE A 95 -6.68 0.13 -2.83
N VAL A 96 -7.21 -0.19 -1.65
CA VAL A 96 -7.96 -1.43 -1.42
C VAL A 96 -9.21 -1.11 -0.63
N ARG A 97 -10.29 -1.81 -0.97
CA ARG A 97 -11.48 -1.83 -0.12
C ARG A 97 -11.18 -2.45 1.25
N GLN A 98 -10.65 -3.68 1.27
CA GLN A 98 -10.31 -4.39 2.52
C GLN A 98 -9.00 -5.15 2.35
N LEU A 99 -8.29 -5.39 3.46
CA LEU A 99 -7.22 -6.38 3.51
C LEU A 99 -7.64 -7.57 4.36
N ALA A 100 -7.19 -8.77 3.99
CA ALA A 100 -7.49 -10.01 4.70
C ALA A 100 -6.30 -10.43 5.58
N PRO A 101 -6.37 -10.25 6.91
CA PRO A 101 -5.39 -10.85 7.81
C PRO A 101 -5.50 -12.38 7.80
N PRO A 102 -4.40 -13.10 8.12
CA PRO A 102 -4.43 -14.55 8.28
C PRO A 102 -5.45 -14.96 9.36
N ALA A 103 -6.12 -16.10 9.17
CA ALA A 103 -7.12 -16.59 10.12
C ALA A 103 -6.53 -17.03 11.47
N SER A 104 -5.27 -17.46 11.47
CA SER A 104 -4.56 -17.93 12.66
C SER A 104 -3.05 -17.86 12.48
N SER A 105 -2.31 -17.92 13.58
CA SER A 105 -0.85 -18.08 13.55
C SER A 105 -0.42 -19.39 12.90
N SER A 106 -1.21 -20.47 13.05
CA SER A 106 -0.92 -21.75 12.39
C SER A 106 -0.90 -21.64 10.87
N VAL A 107 -1.79 -20.84 10.27
CA VAL A 107 -1.80 -20.57 8.82
C VAL A 107 -0.54 -19.81 8.39
N VAL A 108 -0.07 -18.86 9.20
CA VAL A 108 1.18 -18.11 8.91
C VAL A 108 2.39 -19.04 8.88
N TYR A 109 2.47 -20.00 9.80
CA TYR A 109 3.59 -20.96 9.84
C TYR A 109 3.51 -22.04 8.74
N SER A 110 2.31 -22.52 8.42
CA SER A 110 2.15 -23.65 7.49
C SER A 110 2.13 -23.22 6.03
N ASN A 111 1.63 -22.02 5.71
CA ASN A 111 1.53 -21.51 4.35
C ASN A 111 2.75 -20.65 3.97
N LYS A 112 3.86 -21.32 3.63
CA LYS A 112 5.10 -20.66 3.19
C LYS A 112 4.94 -19.87 1.90
N TYR A 113 4.01 -20.25 1.02
CA TYR A 113 3.77 -19.51 -0.21
C TYR A 113 3.23 -18.10 0.08
N GLU A 114 2.25 -17.99 0.97
CA GLU A 114 1.64 -16.70 1.30
C GLU A 114 2.42 -15.86 2.31
N TYR A 115 3.17 -16.49 3.22
CA TYR A 115 3.78 -15.80 4.36
C TYR A 115 5.27 -16.08 4.55
N GLY A 116 5.89 -16.94 3.73
CA GLY A 116 7.28 -17.36 3.90
C GLY A 116 8.27 -16.19 3.89
N CYS A 117 8.04 -15.20 3.01
CA CYS A 117 8.90 -14.01 2.92
C CYS A 117 8.94 -13.18 4.22
N LEU A 118 7.94 -13.30 5.10
CA LEU A 118 7.92 -12.58 6.38
C LEU A 118 9.04 -13.06 7.32
N PHE A 119 9.44 -14.32 7.19
CA PHE A 119 10.50 -14.92 8.01
C PHE A 119 11.91 -14.64 7.48
N GLU A 120 12.01 -14.17 6.23
CA GLU A 120 13.26 -13.81 5.56
C GLU A 120 13.62 -12.32 5.77
N ASP A 121 12.73 -11.54 6.38
CA ASP A 121 12.93 -10.11 6.62
C ASP A 121 13.88 -9.85 7.79
N GLU A 122 15.12 -9.45 7.51
CA GLU A 122 16.12 -9.10 8.53
C GLU A 122 15.70 -7.95 9.45
N CYS A 123 14.84 -7.04 8.97
CA CYS A 123 14.38 -5.87 9.74
C CYS A 123 13.15 -6.19 10.61
N ILE A 124 12.38 -7.22 10.25
CA ILE A 124 11.17 -7.64 10.97
C ILE A 124 11.35 -9.08 11.42
N HIS A 125 11.90 -9.25 12.62
CA HIS A 125 11.97 -10.58 13.22
C HIS A 125 10.56 -11.09 13.57
N MET A 126 10.10 -12.11 12.86
CA MET A 126 8.79 -12.74 13.05
C MET A 126 8.86 -13.88 14.07
N ASP A 127 9.04 -13.52 15.34
CA ASP A 127 8.91 -14.47 16.45
C ASP A 127 7.44 -14.82 16.76
N ALA A 128 7.23 -15.75 17.69
CA ALA A 128 5.90 -16.23 18.04
C ALA A 128 4.96 -15.12 18.57
N GLU A 129 5.48 -14.18 19.35
CA GLU A 129 4.71 -13.04 19.85
C GLU A 129 4.33 -12.12 18.68
N LYS A 130 5.29 -11.83 17.79
CA LYS A 130 5.08 -10.97 16.63
C LYS A 130 4.08 -11.54 15.66
N ILE A 131 4.11 -12.86 15.44
CA ILE A 131 3.14 -13.57 14.61
C ILE A 131 1.75 -13.51 15.24
N GLN A 132 1.66 -13.72 16.55
CA GLN A 132 0.39 -13.59 17.23
C GLN A 132 -0.18 -12.16 17.10
N GLN A 133 0.66 -11.14 17.25
CA GLN A 133 0.29 -9.74 17.02
C GLN A 133 -0.08 -9.47 15.56
N PHE A 134 0.61 -10.07 14.59
CA PHE A 134 0.29 -9.93 13.16
C PHE A 134 -1.10 -10.46 12.83
N VAL A 135 -1.55 -11.52 13.51
CA VAL A 135 -2.88 -12.12 13.33
C VAL A 135 -3.97 -11.29 14.01
N ILE A 136 -3.77 -10.87 15.27
CA ILE A 136 -4.84 -10.28 16.08
C ILE A 136 -4.91 -8.75 16.04
N SER A 137 -3.80 -8.07 15.75
CA SER A 137 -3.72 -6.61 15.81
C SER A 137 -3.73 -6.01 14.42
N ALA A 138 -4.83 -5.33 14.09
CA ALA A 138 -4.96 -4.63 12.81
C ALA A 138 -3.80 -3.67 12.54
N ARG A 139 -3.32 -2.98 13.59
CA ARG A 139 -2.18 -2.07 13.50
C ARG A 139 -0.88 -2.80 13.14
N THR A 140 -0.63 -3.94 13.77
CA THR A 140 0.57 -4.75 13.50
C THR A 140 0.49 -5.39 12.12
N PHE A 141 -0.67 -5.93 11.76
CA PHE A 141 -0.97 -6.46 10.43
C PHE A 141 -0.65 -5.44 9.33
N VAL A 142 -1.30 -4.27 9.36
CA VAL A 142 -1.12 -3.22 8.34
C VAL A 142 0.33 -2.74 8.30
N LYS A 143 1.03 -2.66 9.44
CA LYS A 143 2.44 -2.29 9.49
C LYS A 143 3.34 -3.30 8.76
N ILE A 144 3.19 -4.59 9.05
CA ILE A 144 3.99 -5.66 8.43
C ILE A 144 3.66 -5.79 6.94
N TYR A 145 2.36 -5.75 6.60
CA TYR A 145 1.89 -5.77 5.22
C TYR A 145 2.52 -4.61 4.42
N ALA A 146 2.47 -3.38 4.94
CA ALA A 146 3.03 -2.22 4.28
C ALA A 146 4.55 -2.30 4.10
N SER A 147 5.27 -2.81 5.11
CA SER A 147 6.72 -2.96 5.03
C SER A 147 7.13 -3.99 3.97
N THR A 148 6.44 -5.13 3.94
CA THR A 148 6.68 -6.18 2.94
C THR A 148 6.38 -5.66 1.55
N LEU A 149 5.24 -4.98 1.38
CA LEU A 149 4.84 -4.42 0.10
C LEU A 149 5.81 -3.34 -0.38
N TYR A 150 6.35 -2.50 0.51
CA TYR A 150 7.34 -1.48 0.16
C TYR A 150 8.57 -2.09 -0.52
N LYS A 151 9.12 -3.16 0.04
CA LYS A 151 10.27 -3.89 -0.50
C LYS A 151 9.96 -4.57 -1.83
N ARG A 152 8.70 -4.96 -2.04
CA ARG A 152 8.23 -5.48 -3.33
C ARG A 152 8.02 -4.39 -4.36
N TRP A 153 7.70 -3.16 -3.95
CA TRP A 153 7.39 -2.07 -4.86
C TRP A 153 8.63 -1.33 -5.36
N PHE A 154 9.61 -1.15 -4.49
CA PHE A 154 10.82 -0.39 -4.75
C PHE A 154 12.06 -1.25 -4.55
N LEU A 155 13.07 -1.06 -5.40
CA LEU A 155 14.39 -1.65 -5.18
C LEU A 155 15.02 -1.01 -3.95
N GLU A 156 15.70 -1.81 -3.13
CA GLU A 156 16.55 -1.30 -2.06
C GLU A 156 17.72 -0.56 -2.68
N ASP A 157 17.58 0.75 -2.75
CA ASP A 157 18.53 1.59 -3.45
C ASP A 157 19.37 2.39 -2.46
N LYS A 158 20.58 1.91 -2.18
CA LYS A 158 21.55 2.59 -1.30
C LYS A 158 22.16 3.82 -1.95
N THR A 159 21.95 4.01 -3.26
CA THR A 159 22.67 4.98 -4.08
C THR A 159 21.97 6.33 -4.21
N TYR A 160 20.67 6.42 -3.91
CA TYR A 160 19.90 7.64 -4.14
C TYR A 160 19.43 8.28 -2.84
N ASN A 161 19.70 9.58 -2.70
CA ASN A 161 19.32 10.40 -1.54
C ASN A 161 17.80 10.69 -1.45
N GLN A 162 16.99 10.20 -2.38
CA GLN A 162 15.56 10.51 -2.43
C GLN A 162 14.75 9.31 -1.95
N PRO A 163 14.00 9.43 -0.83
CA PRO A 163 13.27 8.31 -0.26
C PRO A 163 12.07 7.97 -1.14
N ASN A 164 11.79 6.68 -1.32
CA ASN A 164 10.53 6.24 -1.92
C ASN A 164 9.42 6.28 -0.87
N ILE A 165 8.19 6.54 -1.30
CA ILE A 165 6.98 6.52 -0.47
C ILE A 165 6.00 5.50 -1.02
N LEU A 166 5.61 4.56 -0.17
CA LEU A 166 4.44 3.71 -0.39
C LEU A 166 3.30 4.21 0.49
N ALA A 167 2.15 4.44 -0.12
CA ALA A 167 0.92 4.86 0.51
C ALA A 167 -0.12 3.75 0.35
N ILE A 168 -0.76 3.32 1.43
CA ILE A 168 -1.81 2.29 1.40
C ILE A 168 -3.09 2.90 1.96
N ILE A 169 -4.13 2.96 1.14
CA ILE A 169 -5.46 3.42 1.47
C ILE A 169 -6.36 2.20 1.57
N ILE A 170 -6.88 1.94 2.77
CA ILE A 170 -7.79 0.85 3.08
C ILE A 170 -9.12 1.49 3.47
N LEU A 171 -10.19 1.22 2.74
CA LEU A 171 -11.45 1.97 2.87
C LEU A 171 -12.38 1.40 3.93
N ASP A 172 -12.62 0.09 3.90
CA ASP A 172 -13.50 -0.64 4.81
C ASP A 172 -12.71 -1.43 5.87
N GLY A 173 -11.42 -1.15 6.02
CA GLY A 173 -10.57 -1.80 7.01
C GLY A 173 -10.20 -3.25 6.70
N LEU A 174 -10.22 -4.09 7.74
CA LEU A 174 -9.82 -5.49 7.62
C LEU A 174 -11.03 -6.42 7.43
N VAL A 175 -10.82 -7.52 6.73
CA VAL A 175 -11.76 -8.64 6.74
C VAL A 175 -11.92 -9.10 8.19
N ASN A 176 -13.16 -9.35 8.59
CA ASN A 176 -13.56 -9.71 9.97
C ASN A 176 -13.42 -8.62 11.04
N ASP A 177 -12.97 -7.40 10.72
CA ASP A 177 -13.13 -6.25 11.62
C ASP A 177 -14.51 -5.63 11.45
N VAL A 178 -15.39 -5.82 12.44
CA VAL A 178 -16.76 -5.30 12.46
C VAL A 178 -16.83 -3.77 12.43
N ARG A 179 -15.76 -3.07 12.83
CA ARG A 179 -15.76 -1.60 12.87
C ARG A 179 -15.60 -0.97 11.49
N LYS A 180 -15.14 -1.74 10.50
CA LYS A 180 -14.93 -1.31 9.10
C LYS A 180 -14.21 0.05 8.98
N LEU A 181 -13.18 0.24 9.80
CA LEU A 181 -12.48 1.52 9.88
C LEU A 181 -11.54 1.73 8.69
N PRO A 182 -11.57 2.90 8.02
CA PRO A 182 -10.59 3.23 7.02
C PRO A 182 -9.21 3.41 7.65
N TYR A 183 -8.16 3.01 6.93
CA TYR A 183 -6.77 3.22 7.31
C TYR A 183 -6.01 3.86 6.16
N VAL A 184 -5.19 4.86 6.48
CA VAL A 184 -4.15 5.34 5.57
C VAL A 184 -2.81 5.06 6.21
N LYS A 185 -1.94 4.35 5.48
CA LYS A 185 -0.60 4.03 5.95
C LYS A 185 0.43 4.52 4.93
N ILE A 186 1.26 5.46 5.36
CA ILE A 186 2.42 5.93 4.59
C ILE A 186 3.67 5.22 5.14
N TYR A 187 4.51 4.72 4.25
CA TYR A 187 5.77 4.03 4.54
C TYR A 187 6.88 4.57 3.65
N THR A 188 8.06 4.87 4.22
CA THR A 188 9.13 5.58 3.49
C THR A 188 10.49 4.87 3.51
N GLY A 189 10.56 3.59 3.92
CA GLY A 189 11.80 2.81 4.00
C GLY A 189 12.77 3.25 5.11
N LEU A 190 12.67 4.48 5.59
CA LEU A 190 13.39 4.98 6.75
C LEU A 190 12.72 4.45 8.02
N SER A 191 13.42 3.60 8.76
CA SER A 191 13.00 2.97 10.03
C SER A 191 12.48 3.97 11.10
N VAL A 192 12.63 5.27 10.86
CA VAL A 192 12.42 6.35 11.83
C VAL A 192 11.07 7.07 11.68
N LEU A 193 10.33 6.97 10.57
CA LEU A 193 9.09 7.77 10.41
C LEU A 193 7.77 7.00 10.50
N MET A 194 7.32 6.95 11.76
CA MET A 194 5.99 7.33 12.22
C MET A 194 4.76 6.74 11.51
N THR A 195 4.25 5.71 12.20
CA THR A 195 2.82 5.41 12.38
C THR A 195 2.02 6.61 12.93
N ARG A 196 2.02 7.76 12.25
CA ARG A 196 1.21 8.93 12.61
C ARG A 196 0.62 9.58 11.36
N THR A 197 -0.44 8.98 10.86
CA THR A 197 -1.61 9.72 10.38
C THR A 197 -2.73 8.71 10.17
N ASN A 198 -3.57 8.53 11.19
CA ASN A 198 -4.97 8.22 10.90
C ASN A 198 -5.49 9.49 10.21
N ILE A 199 -5.33 9.59 8.89
CA ILE A 199 -6.10 10.57 8.13
C ILE A 199 -7.51 10.02 8.18
N ASN A 200 -8.37 10.66 8.97
CA ASN A 200 -9.81 10.51 8.80
C ASN A 200 -10.14 11.03 7.40
N ILE A 201 -10.11 10.16 6.39
CA ILE A 201 -10.73 10.43 5.09
C ILE A 201 -12.28 10.50 5.25
N ALA A 202 -12.80 10.19 6.45
CA ALA A 202 -14.22 10.31 6.81
C ALA A 202 -14.87 11.71 6.68
N GLN A 203 -14.19 12.73 6.14
CA GLN A 203 -14.80 14.04 5.85
C GLN A 203 -14.79 14.45 4.37
N ARG A 204 -14.32 13.59 3.45
CA ARG A 204 -14.46 13.80 1.99
C ARG A 204 -14.80 12.52 1.19
N LEU A 205 -15.25 11.47 1.88
CA LEU A 205 -15.94 10.31 1.29
C LEU A 205 -17.44 10.43 1.52
#